data_AF-A0A2M8NYL3-F1
#
_entry.id   AF-A0A2M8NYL3-F1
#
_cell.length_a   1.000
_cell.length_b   1.000
_cell.length_c   1.000
_cell.angle_alpha   90.00
_cell.angle_beta   90.00
_cell.angle_gamma   90.00
#
_symmetry.space_group_name_H-M   'P 1'
#
loop_
_entity.id
_entity.type
_entity.pdbx_description
1 polymer ?
#
loop_
_entity_poly.entity_id
_entity_poly.type
_entity_poly.pdbx_seq_one_letter_code
_entity_poly.pdbx_strand_id
1 'polypeptide(L)'
;MKRWIWHLFLILLITTMSMPLHAQDNDDNDNENRFITINFSTLYDQNTPQLLNLIGDLQDNLPFIFENSDITPLIEFDPKYAAIQIMLDFAQDTVFVDFNAVPPLPTLLPSSYLIPHPFYNFPLSARSQNVLLEHVIEQFIIALSYYLNADCEGMLPYLDATEEIATQIEELTYSGETVAYLDFYRANCAIVGNDLQTAQTYYEDILTFFEDNGYDFRYGLESRINLAWTYYQLDETQLAYDMLNSVVGFTGIAWASVRALELRAYFYTLEGAYEDAIEDLDTALAINSDDPYLIGQIIEIFILIGDFKSANKEITRLEKTSDGYPVILYYRGLLAYADGDNKTAEDYLGQFVAQGLNDYLTLQARALLTEIQAR
;
A
#
# COMPACT_ATOMS: atom_id res chain seq x y z
N MET A 1 -12.53 3.89 -32.76
CA MET A 1 -13.24 3.44 -31.53
C MET A 1 -12.76 2.07 -31.04
N LYS A 2 -13.18 0.92 -31.58
CA LYS A 2 -12.80 -0.40 -30.99
C LYS A 2 -11.29 -0.67 -30.84
N ARG A 3 -10.43 -0.28 -31.81
CA ARG A 3 -8.97 -0.43 -31.70
C ARG A 3 -8.30 0.51 -30.68
N TRP A 4 -8.96 1.62 -30.34
CA TRP A 4 -8.43 2.60 -29.39
C TRP A 4 -8.70 2.20 -27.94
N ILE A 5 -9.87 1.60 -27.69
CA ILE A 5 -10.23 1.03 -26.38
C ILE A 5 -9.20 -0.03 -25.97
N TRP A 6 -8.73 -0.87 -26.90
CA TRP A 6 -7.72 -1.90 -26.61
C TRP A 6 -6.31 -1.35 -26.31
N HIS A 7 -5.92 -0.18 -26.84
CA HIS A 7 -4.61 0.41 -26.53
C HIS A 7 -4.63 1.20 -25.22
N LEU A 8 -5.75 1.87 -24.90
CA LEU A 8 -5.99 2.42 -23.55
C LEU A 8 -6.06 1.32 -22.49
N PHE A 9 -6.75 0.20 -22.77
CA PHE A 9 -6.80 -0.96 -21.88
C PHE A 9 -5.41 -1.56 -21.62
N LEU A 10 -4.56 -1.69 -22.65
CA LEU A 10 -3.22 -2.26 -22.49
C LEU A 10 -2.27 -1.33 -21.71
N ILE A 11 -2.48 -0.01 -21.80
CA ILE A 11 -1.75 0.99 -20.99
C ILE A 11 -2.26 1.02 -19.54
N LEU A 12 -3.53 0.66 -19.30
CA LEU A 12 -4.11 0.48 -17.96
C LEU A 12 -3.73 -0.84 -17.28
N LEU A 13 -3.28 -1.86 -18.04
CA LEU A 13 -3.13 -3.25 -17.57
C LEU A 13 -1.77 -3.60 -16.95
N ILE A 14 -0.81 -2.68 -16.95
CA ILE A 14 0.52 -2.94 -16.39
C ILE A 14 0.96 -1.67 -15.69
N THR A 15 0.89 -1.60 -14.35
CA THR A 15 1.78 -0.73 -13.54
C THR A 15 1.46 -0.64 -12.05
N THR A 16 2.55 -0.35 -11.34
CA THR A 16 2.79 -0.12 -9.93
C THR A 16 2.75 1.40 -9.64
N MET A 17 2.00 1.89 -8.62
CA MET A 17 1.83 3.34 -8.32
C MET A 17 2.02 3.73 -6.84
N SER A 18 2.65 4.88 -6.61
CA SER A 18 2.83 5.55 -5.31
C SER A 18 1.66 6.51 -4.96
N MET A 19 1.13 6.41 -3.74
CA MET A 19 0.03 7.19 -3.17
C MET A 19 0.50 8.48 -2.46
N PRO A 20 -0.30 9.57 -2.45
CA PRO A 20 -0.21 10.61 -1.43
C PRO A 20 -0.95 10.15 -0.15
N LEU A 21 -0.34 10.32 1.03
CA LEU A 21 -1.01 10.04 2.32
C LEU A 21 -1.42 11.30 3.06
N HIS A 22 -2.64 11.23 3.61
CA HIS A 22 -3.01 11.85 4.86
C HIS A 22 -3.08 10.76 5.92
N ALA A 23 -2.21 10.82 6.93
CA ALA A 23 -2.35 10.04 8.14
C ALA A 23 -3.43 10.72 9.01
N GLN A 24 -4.51 9.99 9.32
CA GLN A 24 -5.49 10.42 10.29
C GLN A 24 -5.24 9.68 11.60
N ASP A 25 -5.10 10.48 12.66
CA ASP A 25 -4.99 10.04 14.05
C ASP A 25 -6.21 9.20 14.42
N ASN A 26 -5.96 8.02 14.97
CA ASN A 26 -6.96 6.97 15.19
C ASN A 26 -7.29 6.82 16.68
N ASP A 27 -7.25 7.87 17.50
CA ASP A 27 -8.00 7.86 18.77
C ASP A 27 -8.23 9.24 19.39
N ASP A 28 -9.39 9.86 19.14
CA ASP A 28 -9.80 11.08 19.85
C ASP A 28 -10.49 10.78 21.20
N ASN A 29 -10.72 9.50 21.58
CA ASN A 29 -11.56 9.16 22.73
C ASN A 29 -10.88 8.33 23.83
N ASP A 30 -9.72 7.72 23.60
CA ASP A 30 -8.98 7.07 24.67
C ASP A 30 -8.00 8.02 25.38
N ASN A 31 -8.19 8.15 26.70
CA ASN A 31 -7.32 8.90 27.63
C ASN A 31 -5.95 8.20 27.82
N GLU A 32 -5.35 7.68 26.74
CA GLU A 32 -4.07 7.00 26.75
C GLU A 32 -2.92 7.98 26.53
N ASN A 33 -2.68 8.81 27.54
CA ASN A 33 -1.40 9.51 27.73
C ASN A 33 -0.25 8.54 28.08
N ARG A 34 -0.16 7.37 27.42
CA ARG A 34 0.83 6.32 27.71
C ARG A 34 1.74 5.97 26.54
N PHE A 35 1.48 6.51 25.37
CA PHE A 35 2.33 6.29 24.21
C PHE A 35 3.58 7.17 24.28
N ILE A 36 4.75 6.56 24.32
CA ILE A 36 6.00 7.22 23.95
C ILE A 36 6.31 6.76 22.53
N THR A 37 6.03 7.64 21.58
CA THR A 37 6.46 7.49 20.20
C THR A 37 7.99 7.59 20.17
N ILE A 38 8.68 6.46 20.09
CA ILE A 38 10.08 6.44 19.68
C ILE A 38 10.09 6.61 18.16
N ASN A 39 9.99 7.87 17.72
CA ASN A 39 10.78 8.25 16.56
C ASN A 39 12.24 8.01 16.94
N PHE A 40 13.08 7.64 15.99
CA PHE A 40 14.54 7.66 16.21
C PHE A 40 15.07 9.07 16.62
N SER A 41 14.21 10.04 16.92
CA SER A 41 14.52 11.37 17.46
C SER A 41 14.03 11.68 18.89
N THR A 42 13.31 10.83 19.65
CA THR A 42 12.88 11.22 21.03
C THR A 42 12.91 10.15 22.14
N LEU A 43 13.96 10.28 22.97
CA LEU A 43 14.02 10.20 24.45
C LEU A 43 13.63 8.89 25.18
N TYR A 44 14.54 7.91 25.16
CA TYR A 44 15.24 7.38 26.35
C TYR A 44 16.58 6.74 25.91
N ASP A 45 17.54 6.66 26.83
CA ASP A 45 18.97 6.35 26.67
C ASP A 45 19.42 5.65 25.36
N GLN A 46 19.92 6.44 24.39
CA GLN A 46 20.57 5.95 23.15
C GLN A 46 21.85 5.12 23.40
N ASN A 47 22.23 4.89 24.68
CA ASN A 47 23.36 4.05 25.06
C ASN A 47 22.95 2.69 25.62
N THR A 48 21.70 2.24 25.46
CA THR A 48 21.35 0.85 25.79
C THR A 48 22.12 -0.09 24.86
N PRO A 49 22.96 -0.99 25.39
CA PRO A 49 23.81 -1.85 24.58
C PRO A 49 23.05 -2.68 23.54
N GLN A 50 21.80 -3.06 23.84
CA GLN A 50 20.94 -3.84 22.94
C GLN A 50 20.58 -3.07 21.67
N LEU A 51 20.22 -1.79 21.77
CA LEU A 51 19.88 -0.98 20.60
C LEU A 51 21.11 -0.70 19.73
N LEU A 52 22.26 -0.44 20.38
CA LEU A 52 23.52 -0.21 19.66
C LEU A 52 24.02 -1.48 18.95
N ASN A 53 23.82 -2.66 19.54
CA ASN A 53 24.14 -3.93 18.91
C ASN A 53 23.23 -4.19 17.71
N LEU A 54 21.90 -4.04 17.86
CA LEU A 54 20.96 -4.19 16.74
C LEU A 54 21.29 -3.25 15.57
N ILE A 55 21.65 -1.99 15.85
CA ILE A 55 22.08 -1.05 14.81
C ILE A 55 23.38 -1.53 14.13
N GLY A 56 24.34 -2.01 14.91
CA GLY A 56 25.59 -2.58 14.38
C GLY A 56 25.35 -3.80 13.49
N ASP A 57 24.52 -4.73 13.94
CA ASP A 57 24.17 -5.95 13.20
C ASP A 57 23.40 -5.62 11.91
N LEU A 58 22.47 -4.66 11.95
CA LEU A 58 21.79 -4.17 10.75
C LEU A 58 22.78 -3.52 9.76
N GLN A 59 23.79 -2.78 10.24
CA GLN A 59 24.83 -2.20 9.38
C GLN A 59 25.71 -3.27 8.74
N ASP A 60 26.09 -4.29 9.49
CA ASP A 60 26.94 -5.38 9.01
C ASP A 60 26.21 -6.30 8.02
N ASN A 61 24.91 -6.56 8.24
CA ASN A 61 24.10 -7.47 7.43
C ASN A 61 23.41 -6.81 6.24
N LEU A 62 23.19 -5.48 6.27
CA LEU A 62 22.53 -4.74 5.19
C LEU A 62 23.41 -3.62 4.60
N PRO A 63 24.67 -3.91 4.21
CA PRO A 63 25.60 -2.87 3.77
C PRO A 63 25.08 -2.08 2.56
N PHE A 64 24.26 -2.69 1.71
CA PHE A 64 23.66 -2.00 0.55
C PHE A 64 22.67 -0.88 0.94
N ILE A 65 22.00 -1.00 2.09
CA ILE A 65 21.11 0.05 2.61
C ILE A 65 21.95 1.26 3.05
N PHE A 66 23.17 1.03 3.56
CA PHE A 66 24.03 2.07 4.14
C PHE A 66 25.13 2.59 3.21
N GLU A 67 25.56 1.83 2.20
CA GLU A 67 26.70 2.19 1.33
C GLU A 67 26.30 2.84 0.00
N ASN A 68 25.10 2.58 -0.53
CA ASN A 68 24.68 3.01 -1.88
C ASN A 68 23.43 3.89 -1.93
N SER A 69 22.89 4.25 -0.78
CA SER A 69 21.80 5.19 -0.68
C SER A 69 22.38 6.55 -0.24
N ASP A 70 21.82 7.66 -0.70
CA ASP A 70 22.07 8.97 -0.09
C ASP A 70 21.50 9.06 1.35
N ILE A 71 21.13 7.92 1.95
CA ILE A 71 20.82 7.77 3.36
C ILE A 71 22.17 7.80 4.10
N THR A 72 22.69 9.01 4.26
CA THR A 72 23.49 9.30 5.46
C THR A 72 22.68 8.77 6.66
N PRO A 73 23.28 8.15 7.70
CA PRO A 73 22.56 7.89 8.94
C PRO A 73 22.18 9.22 9.58
N LEU A 74 21.18 9.85 8.99
CA LEU A 74 20.49 11.04 9.42
C LEU A 74 19.50 10.52 10.43
N ILE A 75 19.93 10.51 11.68
CA ILE A 75 19.06 10.56 12.86
C ILE A 75 18.44 11.98 12.93
N GLU A 76 18.01 12.50 11.78
CA GLU A 76 17.28 13.75 11.59
C GLU A 76 16.41 13.53 10.35
N PHE A 77 15.11 13.36 10.61
CA PHE A 77 14.11 12.99 9.62
C PHE A 77 13.92 14.07 8.55
N ASP A 78 14.00 13.68 7.26
CA ASP A 78 13.27 14.37 6.20
C ASP A 78 11.90 13.67 6.04
N PRO A 79 10.77 14.32 6.38
CA PRO A 79 9.43 13.73 6.25
C PRO A 79 9.02 13.38 4.81
N LYS A 80 9.88 13.63 3.79
CA LYS A 80 9.61 13.28 2.40
C LYS A 80 10.00 11.85 1.96
N TYR A 81 10.86 11.14 2.69
CA TYR A 81 11.45 9.92 2.16
C TYR A 81 11.46 8.80 3.21
N ALA A 82 10.49 7.88 3.08
CA ALA A 82 10.39 6.56 3.70
C ALA A 82 10.82 6.44 5.17
N ALA A 83 9.85 6.17 6.05
CA ALA A 83 10.17 5.75 7.40
C ALA A 83 9.35 4.51 7.72
N ILE A 84 10.00 3.35 7.80
CA ILE A 84 9.54 2.34 8.73
C ILE A 84 9.75 2.95 10.11
N GLN A 85 8.68 3.32 10.79
CA GLN A 85 8.77 3.59 12.21
C GLN A 85 8.88 2.23 12.93
N ILE A 86 9.79 2.10 13.89
CA ILE A 86 9.87 0.93 14.76
C ILE A 86 9.61 1.43 16.17
N MET A 87 8.39 1.24 16.69
CA MET A 87 8.09 1.63 18.06
C MET A 87 8.44 0.49 19.01
N LEU A 88 9.52 0.64 19.77
CA LEU A 88 9.90 -0.28 20.84
C LEU A 88 9.40 0.27 22.19
N ASP A 89 8.23 -0.18 22.65
CA ASP A 89 7.80 0.09 24.02
C ASP A 89 8.50 -0.89 24.98
N PHE A 90 9.04 -0.39 26.09
CA PHE A 90 9.68 -1.19 27.15
C PHE A 90 9.00 -1.00 28.51
N ALA A 91 7.88 -0.27 28.56
CA ALA A 91 7.23 0.14 29.80
C ALA A 91 6.62 -1.03 30.61
N GLN A 92 6.59 -2.24 30.06
CA GLN A 92 5.98 -3.42 30.69
C GLN A 92 6.86 -4.69 30.69
N ASP A 93 8.19 -4.57 30.56
CA ASP A 93 9.10 -5.70 30.26
C ASP A 93 8.82 -6.38 28.90
N THR A 94 7.83 -5.90 28.15
CA THR A 94 7.43 -6.39 26.83
C THR A 94 8.01 -5.47 25.76
N VAL A 95 8.56 -6.01 24.67
CA VAL A 95 8.90 -5.22 23.48
C VAL A 95 7.73 -5.28 22.51
N PHE A 96 7.15 -4.13 22.18
CA PHE A 96 6.26 -3.99 21.03
C PHE A 96 7.06 -3.57 19.82
N VAL A 97 6.63 -3.93 18.61
CA VAL A 97 7.24 -3.44 17.38
C VAL A 97 6.14 -2.95 16.46
N ASP A 98 5.84 -1.65 16.55
CA ASP A 98 4.92 -1.01 15.61
C ASP A 98 5.70 -0.62 14.35
N PHE A 99 5.20 -1.05 13.19
CA PHE A 99 5.71 -0.71 11.87
C PHE A 99 4.77 0.29 11.22
N ASN A 100 4.93 1.58 11.51
CA ASN A 100 4.28 2.59 10.66
C ASN A 100 5.11 2.70 9.39
N ALA A 101 4.76 1.93 8.36
CA ALA A 101 5.30 2.13 7.04
C ALA A 101 4.73 3.44 6.49
N VAL A 102 5.51 4.53 6.54
CA VAL A 102 5.15 5.78 5.86
C VAL A 102 5.25 5.54 4.36
N PRO A 103 4.15 5.57 3.61
CA PRO A 103 4.17 5.32 2.17
C PRO A 103 4.75 6.54 1.43
N PRO A 104 5.17 6.39 0.16
CA PRO A 104 4.93 5.23 -0.69
C PRO A 104 6.14 4.30 -0.76
N LEU A 105 5.96 3.03 -0.37
CA LEU A 105 6.88 1.99 -0.80
C LEU A 105 6.90 1.98 -2.33
N PRO A 106 8.09 1.99 -2.97
CA PRO A 106 8.20 1.69 -4.39
C PRO A 106 7.47 0.37 -4.63
N THR A 107 6.47 0.44 -5.49
CA THR A 107 5.39 -0.53 -5.55
C THR A 107 5.86 -1.86 -6.09
N LEU A 108 6.12 -2.80 -5.18
CA LEU A 108 6.27 -4.22 -5.48
C LEU A 108 5.05 -4.79 -6.18
N LEU A 109 3.88 -4.42 -5.66
CA LEU A 109 2.64 -5.10 -5.99
C LEU A 109 2.17 -4.66 -7.37
N PRO A 110 1.66 -5.60 -8.20
CA PRO A 110 1.28 -5.33 -9.59
C PRO A 110 0.10 -4.36 -9.73
N SER A 111 -0.47 -3.95 -8.60
CA SER A 111 -1.68 -3.14 -8.51
C SER A 111 -1.59 -2.17 -7.34
N SER A 112 -1.92 -0.91 -7.62
CA SER A 112 -2.04 0.14 -6.59
C SER A 112 -3.21 -0.10 -5.64
N TYR A 113 -4.06 -1.10 -5.91
CA TYR A 113 -5.20 -1.49 -5.08
C TYR A 113 -4.84 -2.50 -3.98
N LEU A 114 -3.68 -3.13 -4.08
CA LEU A 114 -3.23 -4.09 -3.09
C LEU A 114 -2.65 -3.38 -1.85
N ILE A 115 -2.83 -4.00 -0.70
CA ILE A 115 -2.33 -3.51 0.57
C ILE A 115 -0.93 -4.09 0.79
N PRO A 116 0.12 -3.24 0.87
CA PRO A 116 1.50 -3.70 0.93
C PRO A 116 1.91 -4.24 2.29
N HIS A 117 1.19 -3.87 3.35
CA HIS A 117 1.49 -4.18 4.73
C HIS A 117 0.19 -4.22 5.54
N PRO A 118 0.01 -5.17 6.47
CA PRO A 118 -1.13 -5.16 7.40
C PRO A 118 -1.13 -3.85 8.20
N PHE A 119 -2.28 -3.17 8.36
CA PHE A 119 -2.35 -1.91 9.12
C PHE A 119 -2.38 -2.12 10.64
N TYR A 120 -2.43 -3.38 11.08
CA TYR A 120 -2.31 -3.75 12.48
C TYR A 120 -0.86 -4.05 12.84
N ASN A 121 -0.44 -3.53 14.00
CA ASN A 121 0.89 -3.74 14.58
C ASN A 121 1.31 -5.20 14.44
N PHE A 122 2.53 -5.44 13.92
CA PHE A 122 3.11 -6.77 13.91
C PHE A 122 3.24 -7.25 15.36
N PRO A 123 2.44 -8.25 15.80
CA PRO A 123 2.29 -8.55 17.21
C PRO A 123 3.47 -9.41 17.64
N LEU A 124 4.58 -8.76 17.94
CA LEU A 124 5.65 -9.33 18.72
C LEU A 124 5.53 -8.78 20.13
N SER A 125 5.30 -9.67 21.09
CA SER A 125 5.28 -9.32 22.51
C SER A 125 5.88 -10.48 23.29
N ALA A 126 7.10 -10.26 23.77
CA ALA A 126 7.84 -11.16 24.63
C ALA A 126 8.70 -10.35 25.60
N ARG A 127 9.30 -11.02 26.60
CA ARG A 127 10.14 -10.33 27.58
C ARG A 127 11.36 -9.74 26.91
N SER A 128 11.69 -8.49 27.23
CA SER A 128 12.84 -7.77 26.67
C SER A 128 14.19 -8.43 26.92
N GLN A 129 14.29 -9.34 27.90
CA GLN A 129 15.52 -10.10 28.17
C GLN A 129 15.62 -11.41 27.35
N ASN A 130 14.63 -11.73 26.53
CA ASN A 130 14.65 -12.92 25.70
C ASN A 130 15.54 -12.68 24.46
N VAL A 131 16.70 -13.33 24.46
CA VAL A 131 17.68 -13.21 23.36
C VAL A 131 17.12 -13.65 22.00
N LEU A 132 16.13 -14.55 21.97
CA LEU A 132 15.52 -14.98 20.70
C LEU A 132 14.64 -13.88 20.10
N LEU A 133 14.03 -13.02 20.92
CA LEU A 133 13.20 -11.92 20.44
C LEU A 133 14.00 -10.92 19.59
N GLU A 134 15.24 -10.62 20.01
CA GLU A 134 16.16 -9.79 19.24
C GLU A 134 16.41 -10.37 17.84
N HIS A 135 16.62 -11.69 17.75
CA HIS A 135 16.82 -12.37 16.48
C HIS A 135 15.54 -12.39 15.62
N VAL A 136 14.35 -12.58 16.20
CA VAL A 136 13.08 -12.46 15.46
C VAL A 136 12.95 -11.07 14.82
N ILE A 137 13.21 -10.02 15.59
CA ILE A 137 13.14 -8.63 15.12
C ILE A 137 14.17 -8.38 14.02
N GLU A 138 15.42 -8.82 14.21
CA GLU A 138 16.48 -8.68 13.23
C GLU A 138 16.11 -9.36 11.90
N GLN A 139 15.75 -10.64 11.93
CA GLN A 139 15.38 -11.40 10.73
C GLN A 139 14.18 -10.76 10.03
N PHE A 140 13.18 -10.30 10.80
CA PHE A 140 12.00 -9.66 10.23
C PHE A 140 12.32 -8.31 9.56
N ILE A 141 13.18 -7.47 10.16
CA ILE A 141 13.62 -6.20 9.56
C ILE A 141 14.40 -6.48 8.26
N ILE A 142 15.27 -7.49 8.25
CA ILE A 142 15.98 -7.89 7.03
C ILE A 142 14.98 -8.34 5.97
N ALA A 143 14.01 -9.19 6.31
CA ALA A 143 12.96 -9.62 5.40
C ALA A 143 12.19 -8.42 4.81
N LEU A 144 11.76 -7.48 5.65
CA LEU A 144 11.09 -6.26 5.21
C LEU A 144 11.98 -5.44 4.28
N SER A 145 13.29 -5.37 4.52
CA SER A 145 14.19 -4.63 3.63
C SER A 145 14.24 -5.22 2.22
N TYR A 146 14.26 -6.56 2.10
CA TYR A 146 14.16 -7.25 0.82
C TYR A 146 12.79 -7.03 0.18
N TYR A 147 11.73 -7.13 0.98
CA TYR A 147 10.38 -6.81 0.55
C TYR A 147 10.32 -5.40 -0.02
N LEU A 148 10.78 -4.35 0.67
CA LEU A 148 10.77 -2.97 0.17
C LEU A 148 11.50 -2.78 -1.17
N ASN A 149 12.46 -3.66 -1.49
CA ASN A 149 13.23 -3.64 -2.73
C ASN A 149 12.67 -4.54 -3.84
N ALA A 150 11.46 -5.06 -3.70
CA ALA A 150 10.87 -6.01 -4.66
C ALA A 150 11.61 -7.34 -4.80
N ASP A 151 12.43 -7.70 -3.81
CA ASP A 151 13.20 -8.95 -3.81
C ASP A 151 12.52 -10.01 -2.94
N CYS A 152 11.48 -10.62 -3.49
CA CYS A 152 10.74 -11.69 -2.82
C CYS A 152 11.58 -12.94 -2.59
N GLU A 153 12.48 -13.29 -3.51
CA GLU A 153 13.37 -14.45 -3.36
C GLU A 153 14.36 -14.24 -2.20
N GLY A 154 14.93 -13.04 -2.10
CA GLY A 154 15.80 -12.63 -1.00
C GLY A 154 15.07 -12.54 0.34
N MET A 155 13.79 -12.15 0.35
CA MET A 155 12.98 -12.03 1.57
C MET A 155 12.65 -13.38 2.24
N LEU A 156 12.27 -14.40 1.45
CA LEU A 156 11.67 -15.63 1.97
C LEU A 156 12.51 -16.34 3.05
N PRO A 157 13.84 -16.53 2.89
CA PRO A 157 14.66 -17.18 3.93
C PRO A 157 14.60 -16.48 5.29
N TYR A 158 14.45 -15.15 5.30
CA TYR A 158 14.38 -14.36 6.52
C TYR A 158 12.99 -14.41 7.16
N LEU A 159 11.91 -14.51 6.38
CA LEU A 159 10.58 -14.80 6.96
C LEU A 159 10.54 -16.20 7.57
N ASP A 160 11.11 -17.19 6.89
CA ASP A 160 11.18 -18.57 7.40
C ASP A 160 12.00 -18.65 8.70
N ALA A 161 13.15 -17.96 8.76
CA ALA A 161 13.93 -17.83 9.99
C ALA A 161 13.16 -17.09 11.09
N THR A 162 12.44 -16.01 10.75
CA THR A 162 11.60 -15.26 11.70
C THR A 162 10.56 -16.18 12.33
N GLU A 163 9.85 -16.97 11.53
CA GLU A 163 8.84 -17.93 11.99
C GLU A 163 9.45 -19.06 12.83
N GLU A 164 10.55 -19.66 12.37
CA GLU A 164 11.25 -20.72 13.08
C GLU A 164 11.70 -20.26 14.47
N ILE A 165 12.22 -19.04 14.59
CA ILE A 165 12.66 -18.50 15.88
C ILE A 165 11.45 -18.10 16.74
N ALA A 166 10.44 -17.44 16.16
CA ALA A 166 9.25 -17.00 16.89
C ALA A 166 8.50 -18.17 17.54
N THR A 167 8.40 -19.31 16.85
CA THR A 167 7.75 -20.53 17.39
C THR A 167 8.53 -21.21 18.52
N GLN A 168 9.81 -20.87 18.72
CA GLN A 168 10.63 -21.35 19.84
C GLN A 168 10.47 -20.51 21.11
N ILE A 169 9.88 -19.32 21.02
CA ILE A 169 9.68 -18.42 22.17
C ILE A 169 8.40 -18.83 22.90
N GLU A 170 8.52 -19.67 23.93
CA GLU A 170 7.35 -20.16 24.71
C GLU A 170 6.47 -19.05 25.30
N GLU A 171 7.06 -17.89 25.58
CA GLU A 171 6.40 -16.73 26.18
C GLU A 171 5.90 -15.70 25.15
N LEU A 172 6.05 -15.98 23.85
CA LEU A 172 5.56 -15.10 22.79
C LEU A 172 4.05 -15.13 22.81
N THR A 173 3.45 -14.06 23.31
CA THR A 173 2.02 -13.83 23.12
C THR A 173 1.79 -13.56 21.64
N TYR A 174 0.72 -14.13 21.09
CA TYR A 174 0.29 -13.92 19.70
C TYR A 174 1.13 -14.60 18.62
N SER A 175 1.80 -15.70 18.94
CA SER A 175 2.63 -16.43 17.95
C SER A 175 1.86 -16.87 16.71
N GLY A 176 0.57 -17.22 16.84
CA GLY A 176 -0.28 -17.57 15.71
C GLY A 176 -0.55 -16.36 14.79
N GLU A 177 -0.83 -15.19 15.37
CA GLU A 177 -0.98 -13.95 14.61
C GLU A 177 0.32 -13.55 13.94
N THR A 178 1.46 -13.67 14.63
CA THR A 178 2.78 -13.43 14.03
C THR A 178 2.94 -14.25 12.76
N VAL A 179 2.64 -15.56 12.80
CA VAL A 179 2.70 -16.44 11.63
C VAL A 179 1.73 -15.96 10.54
N ALA A 180 0.49 -15.64 10.89
CA ALA A 180 -0.50 -15.14 9.92
C ALA A 180 -0.04 -13.84 9.23
N TYR A 181 0.64 -12.94 9.94
CA TYR A 181 1.22 -11.75 9.34
C TYR A 181 2.46 -12.04 8.49
N LEU A 182 3.29 -13.02 8.84
CA LEU A 182 4.39 -13.47 7.98
C LEU A 182 3.83 -14.03 6.66
N ASP A 183 2.78 -14.84 6.74
CA ASP A 183 2.09 -15.39 5.57
C ASP A 183 1.44 -14.32 4.70
N PHE A 184 1.04 -13.17 5.26
CA PHE A 184 0.56 -12.04 4.46
C PHE A 184 1.64 -11.53 3.50
N TYR A 185 2.90 -11.41 3.94
CA TYR A 185 4.00 -11.02 3.05
C TYR A 185 4.33 -12.12 2.04
N ARG A 186 4.26 -13.40 2.43
CA ARG A 186 4.44 -14.51 1.51
C ARG A 186 3.38 -14.49 0.42
N ALA A 187 2.12 -14.22 0.77
CA ALA A 187 1.02 -14.06 -0.16
C ALA A 187 1.25 -12.88 -1.13
N ASN A 188 1.65 -11.72 -0.59
CA ASN A 188 2.02 -10.56 -1.40
C ASN A 188 3.14 -10.89 -2.39
N CYS A 189 4.17 -11.61 -1.94
CA CYS A 189 5.27 -12.02 -2.81
C CYS A 189 4.89 -13.08 -3.83
N ALA A 190 3.96 -13.98 -3.49
CA ALA A 190 3.38 -14.90 -4.46
C ALA A 190 2.61 -14.14 -5.55
N ILE A 191 1.87 -13.07 -5.22
CA ILE A 191 1.27 -12.17 -6.22
C ILE A 191 2.34 -11.55 -7.13
N VAL A 192 3.43 -11.01 -6.57
CA VAL A 192 4.54 -10.41 -7.35
C VAL A 192 5.17 -11.44 -8.29
N GLY A 193 5.34 -12.68 -7.81
CA GLY A 193 5.82 -13.82 -8.60
C GLY A 193 4.79 -14.40 -9.57
N ASN A 194 3.57 -13.85 -9.62
CA ASN A 194 2.44 -14.36 -10.40
C ASN A 194 2.06 -15.83 -10.07
N ASP A 195 2.29 -16.25 -8.84
CA ASP A 195 1.84 -17.52 -8.28
C ASP A 195 0.54 -17.32 -7.47
N LEU A 196 -0.54 -17.09 -8.21
CA LEU A 196 -1.83 -16.68 -7.65
C LEU A 196 -2.49 -17.78 -6.79
N GLN A 197 -2.24 -19.06 -7.08
CA GLN A 197 -2.76 -20.17 -6.26
C GLN A 197 -2.09 -20.20 -4.88
N THR A 198 -0.78 -19.98 -4.84
CA THR A 198 -0.05 -19.88 -3.57
C THR A 198 -0.50 -18.66 -2.78
N ALA A 199 -0.68 -17.50 -3.44
CA ALA A 199 -1.22 -16.31 -2.79
C ALA A 199 -2.62 -16.54 -2.20
N GLN A 200 -3.52 -17.17 -2.95
CA GLN A 200 -4.86 -17.55 -2.49
C GLN A 200 -4.78 -18.41 -1.23
N THR A 201 -3.96 -19.47 -1.26
CA THR A 201 -3.81 -20.40 -0.14
C THR A 201 -3.38 -19.66 1.12
N TYR A 202 -2.35 -18.83 1.04
CA TYR A 202 -1.89 -18.06 2.20
C TYR A 202 -2.97 -17.13 2.76
N TYR A 203 -3.70 -16.37 1.93
CA TYR A 203 -4.75 -15.51 2.47
C TYR A 203 -5.94 -16.29 3.05
N GLU A 204 -6.35 -17.40 2.43
CA GLU A 204 -7.41 -18.26 2.97
C GLU A 204 -7.00 -18.86 4.32
N ASP A 205 -5.75 -19.29 4.46
CA ASP A 205 -5.20 -19.83 5.72
C ASP A 205 -5.16 -18.74 6.81
N ILE A 206 -4.76 -17.51 6.48
CA ILE A 206 -4.80 -16.36 7.41
C ILE A 206 -6.22 -16.09 7.91
N LEU A 207 -7.20 -16.06 6.99
CA LEU A 207 -8.59 -15.78 7.36
C LEU A 207 -9.19 -16.92 8.19
N THR A 208 -8.91 -18.17 7.81
CA THR A 208 -9.32 -19.35 8.58
C THR A 208 -8.74 -19.32 9.98
N PHE A 209 -7.45 -18.98 10.12
CA PHE A 209 -6.80 -18.83 11.42
C PHE A 209 -7.52 -17.80 12.30
N PHE A 210 -7.83 -16.61 11.77
CA PHE A 210 -8.52 -15.58 12.56
C PHE A 210 -9.95 -16.01 12.95
N GLU A 211 -10.68 -16.66 12.04
CA GLU A 211 -12.04 -17.16 12.30
C GLU A 211 -12.05 -18.28 13.36
N ASP A 212 -11.17 -19.28 13.23
CA ASP A 212 -11.10 -20.43 14.13
C ASP A 212 -10.71 -20.05 15.57
N ASN A 213 -9.95 -18.97 15.73
CA ASN A 213 -9.53 -18.45 17.03
C ASN A 213 -10.46 -17.37 17.59
N GLY A 214 -11.57 -17.06 16.89
CA GLY A 214 -12.59 -16.13 17.37
C GLY A 214 -12.17 -14.66 17.36
N TYR A 215 -11.21 -14.30 16.49
CA TYR A 215 -10.88 -12.90 16.26
C TYR A 215 -12.06 -12.18 15.62
N ASP A 216 -12.16 -10.88 15.91
CA ASP A 216 -13.16 -10.02 15.29
C ASP A 216 -12.86 -9.86 13.78
N PHE A 217 -13.87 -9.53 12.99
CA PHE A 217 -13.79 -9.34 11.54
C PHE A 217 -12.74 -8.30 11.10
N ARG A 218 -12.37 -7.40 12.01
CA ARG A 218 -11.29 -6.41 11.82
C ARG A 218 -9.95 -7.06 11.50
N TYR A 219 -9.69 -8.26 12.02
CA TYR A 219 -8.48 -9.00 11.72
C TYR A 219 -8.58 -9.60 10.31
N GLY A 220 -7.58 -9.32 9.47
CA GLY A 220 -7.51 -9.83 8.11
C GLY A 220 -8.30 -9.03 7.07
N LEU A 221 -8.74 -7.80 7.37
CA LEU A 221 -9.36 -6.92 6.35
C LEU A 221 -8.44 -6.72 5.14
N GLU A 222 -7.14 -6.59 5.40
CA GLU A 222 -6.11 -6.47 4.37
C GLU A 222 -6.01 -7.74 3.53
N SER A 223 -6.00 -8.90 4.19
CA SER A 223 -6.02 -10.20 3.54
C SER A 223 -7.27 -10.37 2.68
N ARG A 224 -8.45 -9.94 3.14
CA ARG A 224 -9.70 -10.00 2.35
C ARG A 224 -9.62 -9.15 1.08
N ILE A 225 -9.07 -7.94 1.18
CA ILE A 225 -8.91 -7.04 0.03
C ILE A 225 -7.91 -7.63 -0.99
N ASN A 226 -6.75 -8.11 -0.53
CA ASN A 226 -5.75 -8.70 -1.43
C ASN A 226 -6.21 -10.06 -1.98
N LEU A 227 -6.95 -10.85 -1.21
CA LEU A 227 -7.58 -12.08 -1.66
C LEU A 227 -8.65 -11.80 -2.71
N ALA A 228 -9.43 -10.72 -2.57
CA ALA A 228 -10.39 -10.33 -3.60
C ALA A 228 -9.69 -10.04 -4.94
N TRP A 229 -8.57 -9.31 -4.92
CA TRP A 229 -7.72 -9.14 -6.11
C TRP A 229 -7.26 -10.49 -6.67
N THR A 230 -6.78 -11.38 -5.80
CA THR A 230 -6.29 -12.70 -6.19
C THR A 230 -7.38 -13.53 -6.85
N TYR A 231 -8.57 -13.63 -6.26
CA TYR A 231 -9.73 -14.30 -6.84
C TYR A 231 -10.12 -13.71 -8.20
N TYR A 232 -10.10 -12.38 -8.34
CA TYR A 232 -10.41 -11.75 -9.61
C TYR A 232 -9.41 -12.15 -10.72
N GLN A 233 -8.11 -12.16 -10.41
CA GLN A 233 -7.08 -12.62 -11.36
C GLN A 233 -7.18 -14.11 -11.72
N LEU A 234 -7.78 -14.91 -10.83
CA LEU A 234 -8.05 -16.32 -11.03
C LEU A 234 -9.36 -16.62 -11.79
N ASP A 235 -10.08 -15.59 -12.25
CA ASP A 235 -11.42 -15.70 -12.86
C ASP A 235 -12.49 -16.24 -11.88
N GLU A 236 -12.24 -16.10 -10.58
CA GLU A 236 -13.16 -16.44 -9.49
C GLU A 236 -13.97 -15.20 -9.05
N THR A 237 -14.53 -14.50 -10.04
CA THR A 237 -15.13 -13.17 -9.89
C THR A 237 -16.17 -13.08 -8.76
N GLN A 238 -17.01 -14.10 -8.58
CA GLN A 238 -18.01 -14.08 -7.50
C GLN A 238 -17.36 -14.04 -6.11
N LEU A 239 -16.31 -14.83 -5.89
CA LEU A 239 -15.58 -14.85 -4.61
C LEU A 239 -14.87 -13.50 -4.37
N ALA A 240 -14.34 -12.90 -5.44
CA ALA A 240 -13.75 -11.56 -5.36
C ALA A 240 -14.76 -10.51 -4.85
N TYR A 241 -15.96 -10.46 -5.46
CA TYR A 241 -17.01 -9.55 -5.00
C TYR A 241 -17.53 -9.89 -3.61
N ASP A 242 -17.65 -11.16 -3.25
CA ASP A 242 -18.09 -11.57 -1.91
C ASP A 242 -17.11 -11.07 -0.84
N MET A 243 -15.80 -11.14 -1.09
CA MET A 243 -14.78 -10.58 -0.20
C MET A 243 -14.93 -9.06 -0.06
N LEU A 244 -15.04 -8.32 -1.16
CA LEU A 244 -15.18 -6.85 -1.11
C LEU A 244 -16.49 -6.43 -0.44
N ASN A 245 -17.60 -7.11 -0.74
CA ASN A 245 -18.90 -6.86 -0.12
C ASN A 245 -18.84 -7.08 1.40
N SER A 246 -18.09 -8.08 1.86
CA SER A 246 -17.90 -8.32 3.30
C SER A 246 -17.18 -7.15 3.98
N VAL A 247 -16.13 -6.60 3.33
CA VAL A 247 -15.38 -5.46 3.86
C VAL A 247 -16.20 -4.16 3.82
N VAL A 248 -16.92 -3.90 2.72
CA VAL A 248 -17.81 -2.73 2.60
C VAL A 248 -18.96 -2.78 3.60
N GLY A 249 -19.52 -3.97 3.86
CA GLY A 249 -20.58 -4.17 4.84
C GLY A 249 -20.12 -3.96 6.29
N PHE A 250 -18.81 -3.98 6.53
CA PHE A 250 -18.22 -3.75 7.84
C PHE A 250 -17.91 -2.26 8.04
N THR A 251 -18.75 -1.56 8.82
CA THR A 251 -18.64 -0.11 9.03
C THR A 251 -17.67 0.30 10.14
N GLY A 252 -16.86 -0.63 10.66
CA GLY A 252 -16.00 -0.38 11.83
C GLY A 252 -14.70 0.33 11.50
N ILE A 253 -14.25 0.32 10.24
CA ILE A 253 -12.93 0.82 9.82
C ILE A 253 -13.05 1.52 8.46
N ALA A 254 -13.04 2.86 8.48
CA ALA A 254 -13.30 3.69 7.31
C ALA A 254 -12.31 3.45 6.15
N TRP A 255 -11.01 3.33 6.43
CA TRP A 255 -10.00 3.14 5.40
C TRP A 255 -10.20 1.83 4.61
N ALA A 256 -10.63 0.76 5.30
CA ALA A 256 -10.86 -0.54 4.68
C ALA A 256 -12.07 -0.49 3.75
N SER A 257 -13.15 0.19 4.17
CA SER A 257 -14.32 0.41 3.32
C SER A 257 -13.98 1.22 2.07
N VAL A 258 -13.24 2.33 2.21
CA VAL A 258 -12.77 3.15 1.07
C VAL A 258 -11.97 2.28 0.10
N ARG A 259 -11.02 1.49 0.62
CA ARG A 259 -10.16 0.64 -0.20
C ARG A 259 -10.92 -0.48 -0.92
N ALA A 260 -11.88 -1.10 -0.25
CA ALA A 260 -12.71 -2.14 -0.86
C ALA A 260 -13.64 -1.58 -1.94
N LEU A 261 -14.23 -0.39 -1.72
CA LEU A 261 -15.02 0.32 -2.74
C LEU A 261 -14.18 0.70 -3.95
N GLU A 262 -12.97 1.21 -3.72
CA GLU A 262 -12.02 1.58 -4.77
C GLU A 262 -11.66 0.37 -5.66
N LEU A 263 -11.32 -0.76 -5.05
CA LEU A 263 -11.02 -2.00 -5.77
C LEU A 263 -12.25 -2.58 -6.49
N ARG A 264 -13.44 -2.49 -5.87
CA ARG A 264 -14.68 -2.96 -6.51
C ARG A 264 -15.04 -2.10 -7.72
N ALA A 265 -14.87 -0.78 -7.62
CA ALA A 265 -15.03 0.15 -8.73
C ALA A 265 -14.06 -0.14 -9.88
N TYR A 266 -12.83 -0.55 -9.56
CA TYR A 266 -11.86 -0.99 -10.56
C TYR A 266 -12.35 -2.25 -11.30
N PHE A 267 -12.86 -3.26 -10.60
CA PHE A 267 -13.44 -4.45 -11.24
C PHE A 267 -14.63 -4.10 -12.13
N TYR A 268 -15.55 -3.27 -11.65
CA TYR A 268 -16.67 -2.77 -12.46
C TYR A 268 -16.19 -2.02 -13.71
N THR A 269 -15.12 -1.23 -13.61
CA THR A 269 -14.52 -0.54 -14.76
C THR A 269 -13.97 -1.53 -15.79
N LEU A 270 -13.27 -2.59 -15.35
CA LEU A 270 -12.77 -3.65 -16.24
C LEU A 270 -13.91 -4.40 -16.94
N GLU A 271 -15.03 -4.60 -16.25
CA GLU A 271 -16.23 -5.28 -16.77
C GLU A 271 -17.11 -4.35 -17.63
N GLY A 272 -16.82 -3.05 -17.67
CA GLY A 272 -17.59 -2.04 -18.38
C GLY A 272 -18.87 -1.59 -17.68
N ALA A 273 -19.02 -1.91 -16.39
CA ALA A 273 -20.08 -1.46 -15.50
C ALA A 273 -19.75 -0.07 -14.91
N TYR A 274 -19.61 0.92 -15.78
CA TYR A 274 -19.06 2.24 -15.40
C TYR A 274 -19.93 3.01 -14.41
N GLU A 275 -21.26 2.86 -14.48
CA GLU A 275 -22.18 3.50 -13.54
C GLU A 275 -21.99 2.96 -12.12
N ASP A 276 -21.85 1.63 -11.96
CA ASP A 276 -21.62 0.99 -10.66
C ASP A 276 -20.23 1.38 -10.11
N ALA A 277 -19.22 1.48 -10.98
CA ALA A 277 -17.90 1.96 -10.60
C ALA A 277 -17.93 3.40 -10.05
N ILE A 278 -18.66 4.31 -10.72
CA ILE A 278 -18.80 5.69 -10.27
C ILE A 278 -19.58 5.75 -8.95
N GLU A 279 -20.62 4.94 -8.76
CA GLU A 279 -21.39 4.88 -7.50
C GLU A 279 -20.49 4.46 -6.32
N ASP A 280 -19.63 3.47 -6.51
CA ASP A 280 -18.67 3.04 -5.49
C ASP A 280 -17.65 4.12 -5.15
N LEU A 281 -17.11 4.81 -6.15
CA LEU A 281 -16.14 5.90 -5.95
C LEU A 281 -16.78 7.12 -5.28
N ASP A 282 -18.02 7.47 -5.63
CA ASP A 282 -18.78 8.52 -4.95
C ASP A 282 -19.08 8.13 -3.49
N THR A 283 -19.36 6.84 -3.23
CA THR A 283 -19.52 6.32 -1.86
C THR A 283 -18.21 6.39 -1.07
N ALA A 284 -17.08 6.06 -1.68
CA ALA A 284 -15.76 6.17 -1.06
C ALA A 284 -15.41 7.64 -0.75
N LEU A 285 -15.69 8.57 -1.67
CA LEU A 285 -15.53 10.01 -1.46
C LEU A 285 -16.44 10.55 -0.35
N ALA A 286 -17.61 9.94 -0.11
CA ALA A 286 -18.46 10.34 1.01
C ALA A 286 -17.84 9.98 2.38
N ILE A 287 -16.96 8.97 2.43
CA ILE A 287 -16.20 8.58 3.62
C ILE A 287 -14.96 9.47 3.78
N ASN A 288 -14.20 9.67 2.70
CA ASN A 288 -13.01 10.52 2.65
C ASN A 288 -13.23 11.68 1.67
N SER A 289 -13.87 12.75 2.14
CA SER A 289 -14.23 13.89 1.31
C SER A 289 -12.99 14.57 0.74
N ASP A 290 -12.98 14.75 -0.59
CA ASP A 290 -11.95 15.44 -1.36
C ASP A 290 -10.65 14.66 -1.63
N ASP A 291 -10.68 13.32 -1.56
CA ASP A 291 -9.56 12.48 -2.01
C ASP A 291 -9.25 12.70 -3.51
N PRO A 292 -8.10 13.33 -3.86
CA PRO A 292 -7.75 13.65 -5.24
C PRO A 292 -7.65 12.42 -6.14
N TYR A 293 -7.29 11.27 -5.56
CA TYR A 293 -7.06 10.05 -6.30
C TYR A 293 -8.38 9.38 -6.70
N LEU A 294 -9.37 9.33 -5.79
CA LEU A 294 -10.73 8.87 -6.13
C LEU A 294 -11.38 9.75 -7.19
N ILE A 295 -11.20 11.07 -7.10
CA ILE A 295 -11.68 12.00 -8.14
C ILE A 295 -10.99 11.72 -9.48
N GLY A 296 -9.69 11.44 -9.46
CA GLY A 296 -8.91 11.04 -10.63
C GLY A 296 -9.47 9.82 -11.35
N GLN A 297 -9.80 8.76 -10.62
CA GLN A 297 -10.42 7.55 -11.18
C GLN A 297 -11.77 7.84 -11.84
N ILE A 298 -12.61 8.67 -11.22
CA ILE A 298 -13.88 9.11 -11.82
C ILE A 298 -13.65 9.88 -13.13
N ILE A 299 -12.64 10.76 -13.19
CA ILE A 299 -12.26 11.49 -14.40
C ILE A 299 -11.87 10.50 -15.51
N GLU A 300 -11.04 9.50 -15.19
CA GLU A 300 -10.61 8.47 -16.14
C GLU A 300 -11.79 7.66 -16.69
N ILE A 301 -12.74 7.27 -15.85
CA ILE A 301 -13.96 6.58 -16.27
C ILE A 301 -14.77 7.46 -17.23
N PHE A 302 -14.99 8.75 -16.90
CA PHE A 302 -15.72 9.66 -17.79
C PHE A 302 -15.01 9.87 -19.14
N ILE A 303 -13.67 9.95 -19.15
CA ILE A 303 -12.88 10.00 -20.38
C ILE A 303 -13.06 8.71 -21.19
N LEU A 304 -13.01 7.55 -20.54
CA LEU A 304 -13.13 6.24 -21.17
C LEU A 304 -14.49 6.06 -21.89
N ILE A 305 -15.57 6.53 -21.29
CA ILE A 305 -16.92 6.47 -21.89
C ILE A 305 -17.22 7.62 -22.85
N GLY A 306 -16.29 8.58 -23.00
CA GLY A 306 -16.43 9.73 -23.89
C GLY A 306 -17.33 10.85 -23.34
N ASP A 307 -17.66 10.86 -22.05
CA ASP A 307 -18.36 11.96 -21.40
C ASP A 307 -17.38 13.04 -20.92
N PHE A 308 -16.78 13.72 -21.90
CA PHE A 308 -15.79 14.77 -21.66
C PHE A 308 -16.33 15.95 -20.86
N LYS A 309 -17.65 16.17 -20.90
CA LYS A 309 -18.30 17.23 -20.11
C LYS A 309 -18.27 16.89 -18.63
N SER A 310 -18.60 15.66 -18.26
CA SER A 310 -18.53 15.19 -16.87
C SER A 310 -17.08 15.08 -16.40
N ALA A 311 -16.17 14.56 -17.23
CA ALA A 311 -14.73 14.56 -16.91
C ALA A 311 -14.22 15.97 -16.56
N ASN A 312 -14.54 16.98 -17.39
CA ASN A 312 -14.11 18.36 -17.14
C ASN A 312 -14.74 18.97 -15.88
N LYS A 313 -15.99 18.59 -15.55
CA LYS A 313 -16.62 18.98 -14.28
C LYS A 313 -15.86 18.40 -13.09
N GLU A 314 -15.43 17.15 -13.16
CA GLU A 314 -14.68 16.51 -12.08
C GLU A 314 -13.23 17.02 -11.99
N ILE A 315 -12.58 17.38 -13.12
CA ILE A 315 -11.32 18.13 -13.10
C ILE A 315 -11.49 19.47 -12.37
N THR A 316 -12.61 20.17 -12.59
CA THR A 316 -12.92 21.42 -11.86
C THR A 316 -13.17 21.17 -10.36
N ARG A 317 -13.65 19.98 -9.98
CA ARG A 317 -13.75 19.56 -8.56
C ARG A 317 -12.34 19.35 -7.99
N LEU A 318 -11.49 18.60 -8.70
CA LEU A 318 -10.10 18.31 -8.33
C LEU A 318 -9.27 19.59 -8.14
N GLU A 319 -9.48 20.59 -8.99
CA GLU A 319 -8.86 21.94 -8.89
C GLU A 319 -9.09 22.66 -7.56
N LYS A 320 -10.12 22.28 -6.80
CA LYS A 320 -10.45 22.90 -5.52
C LYS A 320 -9.82 22.18 -4.33
N THR A 321 -9.22 21.00 -4.55
CA THR A 321 -8.50 20.24 -3.52
C THR A 321 -7.13 20.88 -3.26
N SER A 322 -6.59 20.77 -2.05
CA SER A 322 -5.29 21.36 -1.69
C SER A 322 -4.12 20.75 -2.46
N ASP A 323 -4.26 19.51 -2.91
CA ASP A 323 -3.17 18.68 -3.41
C ASP A 323 -3.21 18.48 -4.95
N GLY A 324 -4.20 19.06 -5.63
CA GLY A 324 -4.49 18.77 -7.04
C GLY A 324 -3.52 19.38 -8.08
N TYR A 325 -2.66 20.34 -7.71
CA TYR A 325 -2.06 21.27 -8.69
C TYR A 325 -1.22 20.60 -9.80
N PRO A 326 -0.35 19.60 -9.53
CA PRO A 326 0.33 18.88 -10.61
C PRO A 326 -0.63 17.96 -11.38
N VAL A 327 -1.47 17.20 -10.68
CA VAL A 327 -2.29 16.12 -11.27
C VAL A 327 -3.36 16.64 -12.25
N ILE A 328 -3.82 17.88 -12.06
CA ILE A 328 -4.78 18.53 -12.98
C ILE A 328 -4.19 18.69 -14.38
N LEU A 329 -2.89 18.98 -14.50
CA LEU A 329 -2.23 19.09 -15.81
C LEU A 329 -2.26 17.74 -16.53
N TYR A 330 -2.01 16.65 -15.81
CA TYR A 330 -2.13 15.30 -16.37
C TYR A 330 -3.55 15.05 -16.90
N TYR A 331 -4.58 15.25 -16.08
CA TYR A 331 -5.97 14.97 -16.49
C TYR A 331 -6.48 15.88 -17.61
N ARG A 332 -6.08 17.15 -17.65
CA ARG A 332 -6.39 18.04 -18.78
C ARG A 332 -5.71 17.58 -20.06
N GLY A 333 -4.47 17.12 -19.97
CA GLY A 333 -3.74 16.53 -21.08
C GLY A 333 -4.38 15.25 -21.59
N LEU A 334 -4.76 14.35 -20.68
CA LEU A 334 -5.47 13.10 -21.00
C LEU A 334 -6.82 13.35 -21.67
N LEU A 335 -7.60 14.30 -21.14
CA LEU A 335 -8.89 14.70 -21.71
C LEU A 335 -8.73 15.26 -23.13
N ALA A 336 -7.77 16.17 -23.34
CA ALA A 336 -7.48 16.74 -24.66
C ALA A 336 -7.01 15.67 -25.65
N TYR A 337 -6.20 14.72 -25.20
CA TYR A 337 -5.76 13.59 -26.02
C TYR A 337 -6.94 12.73 -26.46
N ALA A 338 -7.84 12.40 -25.53
CA ALA A 338 -9.04 11.61 -25.81
C ALA A 338 -10.03 12.32 -26.75
N ASP A 339 -10.13 13.65 -26.67
CA ASP A 339 -10.93 14.49 -27.60
C ASP A 339 -10.26 14.69 -28.97
N GLY A 340 -9.02 14.21 -29.14
CA GLY A 340 -8.26 14.31 -30.39
C GLY A 340 -7.54 15.65 -30.59
N ASP A 341 -7.51 16.52 -29.59
CA ASP A 341 -6.72 17.75 -29.58
C ASP A 341 -5.28 17.47 -29.10
N ASN A 342 -4.52 16.81 -29.96
CA ASN A 342 -3.13 16.43 -29.70
C ASN A 342 -2.24 17.62 -29.32
N LYS A 343 -2.52 18.82 -29.83
CA LYS A 343 -1.71 20.02 -29.54
C LYS A 343 -1.92 20.47 -28.10
N THR A 344 -3.18 20.53 -27.65
CA THR A 344 -3.50 20.88 -26.27
C THR A 344 -3.05 19.77 -25.31
N ALA A 345 -3.16 18.50 -25.72
CA ALA A 345 -2.63 17.38 -24.96
C ALA A 345 -1.11 17.49 -24.75
N GLU A 346 -0.35 17.77 -25.81
CA GLU A 346 1.12 17.93 -25.73
C GLU A 346 1.52 19.07 -24.77
N ASP A 347 0.81 20.19 -24.82
CA ASP A 347 1.09 21.33 -23.93
C ASP A 347 0.89 20.97 -22.45
N TYR A 348 -0.27 20.41 -22.09
CA TYR A 348 -0.57 20.04 -20.70
C TYR A 348 0.31 18.91 -20.18
N LEU A 349 0.48 17.82 -20.95
CA LEU A 349 1.33 16.70 -20.56
C LEU A 349 2.80 17.11 -20.47
N GLY A 350 3.26 18.00 -21.37
CA GLY A 350 4.61 18.56 -21.32
C GLY A 350 4.86 19.38 -20.07
N GLN A 351 3.90 20.24 -19.69
CA GLN A 351 3.95 21.00 -18.43
C GLN A 351 3.92 20.09 -17.20
N PHE A 352 3.15 19.00 -17.25
CA PHE A 352 3.11 18.00 -16.19
C PHE A 352 4.46 17.29 -16.01
N VAL A 353 5.04 16.75 -17.10
CA VAL A 353 6.35 16.09 -17.07
C VAL A 353 7.47 17.05 -16.64
N ALA A 354 7.37 18.33 -17.01
CA ALA A 354 8.34 19.36 -16.63
C ALA A 354 8.36 19.64 -15.11
N GLN A 355 7.35 19.21 -14.35
CA GLN A 355 7.38 19.28 -12.88
C GLN A 355 8.47 18.38 -12.28
N GLY A 356 9.02 17.43 -13.05
CA GLY A 356 10.10 16.56 -12.60
C GLY A 356 9.68 15.56 -11.53
N LEU A 357 8.37 15.30 -11.39
CA LEU A 357 7.86 14.23 -10.55
C LEU A 357 8.37 12.89 -11.11
N ASN A 358 8.76 11.98 -10.23
CA ASN A 358 9.18 10.63 -10.61
C ASN A 358 8.10 9.64 -10.17
N ASP A 359 6.88 9.86 -10.66
CA ASP A 359 5.71 9.04 -10.38
C ASP A 359 5.18 8.36 -11.65
N TYR A 360 4.21 7.47 -11.46
CA TYR A 360 3.59 6.72 -12.55
C TYR A 360 2.88 7.62 -13.58
N LEU A 361 2.14 8.64 -13.11
CA LEU A 361 1.45 9.55 -14.02
C LEU A 361 2.46 10.23 -14.95
N THR A 362 3.69 10.50 -14.46
CA THR A 362 4.76 11.06 -15.29
C THR A 362 5.20 10.09 -16.37
N LEU A 363 5.28 8.78 -16.06
CA LEU A 363 5.56 7.75 -17.06
C LEU A 363 4.44 7.64 -18.09
N GLN A 364 3.17 7.65 -17.68
CA GLN A 364 2.02 7.67 -18.59
C GLN A 364 2.03 8.91 -19.49
N ALA A 365 2.26 10.09 -18.90
CA ALA A 365 2.34 11.34 -19.64
C ALA A 365 3.47 11.30 -20.68
N ARG A 366 4.65 10.76 -20.34
CA ARG A 366 5.75 10.55 -21.29
C ARG A 366 5.38 9.57 -22.40
N ALA A 367 4.69 8.47 -22.08
CA ALA A 367 4.23 7.51 -23.07
C ALA A 367 3.23 8.14 -24.06
N LEU A 368 2.24 8.88 -23.56
CA LEU A 368 1.27 9.61 -24.36
C LEU A 368 1.93 10.70 -25.23
N LEU A 369 2.86 11.47 -24.67
CA LEU A 369 3.64 12.46 -25.43
C LEU A 369 4.41 11.81 -26.58
N THR A 370 5.05 10.67 -26.33
CA THR A 370 5.77 9.91 -27.36
C THR A 370 4.82 9.46 -28.47
N GLU A 371 3.62 9.00 -28.12
CA GLU A 371 2.60 8.62 -29.10
C GLU A 371 2.09 9.82 -29.92
N ILE A 372 1.82 10.94 -29.26
CA ILE A 372 1.37 12.18 -29.92
C ILE A 372 2.42 12.63 -30.95
N GLN A 373 3.70 12.61 -30.59
CA GLN A 373 4.81 13.05 -31.44
C GLN A 373 5.10 12.10 -32.61
N ALA A 374 4.64 10.86 -32.54
CA ALA A 374 4.80 9.88 -33.61
C ALA A 374 3.76 9.99 -34.73
N ARG A 375 2.70 10.79 -34.54
CA ARG A 375 1.60 11.01 -35.49
C ARG A 375 1.80 12.30 -36.28
#